data_AF-A0A0Q4XQ43-F1
#
_entry.id   AF-A0A0Q4XQ43-F1
#
_cell.length_a   1.000
_cell.length_b   1.000
_cell.length_c   1.000
_cell.angle_alpha   90.00
_cell.angle_beta   90.00
_cell.angle_gamma   90.00
#
_symmetry.space_group_name_H-M   'P 1'
#
loop_
_entity.id
_entity.type
_entity.pdbx_description
1 polymer ?
#
loop_
_entity_poly.entity_id
_entity_poly.type
_entity_poly.pdbx_seq_one_letter_code
_entity_poly.pdbx_strand_id
1 'polypeptide(L)'
;MKTGAIGVPASEAAPGGWRRLQAVLADTPAILIARKVVFLAVLLLSWISLKPFQDLSNPDVLELATGREGLTYAGFGLLALLCLALTLPAHAKALRGFASPWFLALGAWLAVNVVLSQDPGTSAKRLTLAGSVMLAAACLPLLARSRTDLRNLLAIASLLLLGACYLGMLLAPDLAIHQAKDVGEPMLAGNWRGVFGHKNSAAAVMAMLVFIGIAVARSGLATVGLVIVALSVLFLLGSEGKSATALLVAVLAITGLFGVIRSFAGRILLTLVPLFTINLFSVGTVVSEPLAAVVRALPVDSTFTGRTDVWQFAIEALTARPLTGYGFSAFWNNVTVRAASDDGSSWAGYASHSHNSYLDTAVTLGLPGLVIVLAIFVAAPLRDVMRIEANGRADPLVTIFVQVWLFGLLLSCMESFFFDGGDPVWVTFLISVFGLRYLARFRSA
;
A
#
# COMPACT_ATOMS: atom_id res chain seq x y z
N MET A 1 -11.58 50.99 -39.14
CA MET A 1 -12.87 50.48 -39.64
C MET A 1 -12.74 48.99 -39.94
N LYS A 2 -13.62 48.17 -39.34
CA LYS A 2 -13.98 46.76 -39.62
C LYS A 2 -12.85 45.71 -39.46
N THR A 3 -12.68 45.00 -38.34
CA THR A 3 -13.45 43.86 -37.76
C THR A 3 -13.88 42.78 -38.77
N GLY A 4 -13.45 41.54 -38.50
CA GLY A 4 -13.86 40.32 -39.18
C GLY A 4 -13.39 39.09 -38.40
N ALA A 5 -14.15 38.73 -37.36
CA ALA A 5 -14.01 37.48 -36.62
C ALA A 5 -14.63 36.32 -37.43
N ILE A 6 -13.95 35.18 -37.45
CA ILE A 6 -14.45 33.87 -37.88
C ILE A 6 -14.00 32.94 -36.74
N GLY A 7 -14.84 32.43 -35.84
CA GLY A 7 -16.08 31.71 -36.08
C GLY A 7 -15.85 30.24 -35.73
N VAL A 8 -15.58 29.92 -34.45
CA VAL A 8 -15.58 28.53 -33.95
C VAL A 8 -17.03 28.18 -33.61
N PRO A 9 -17.62 27.09 -34.13
CA PRO A 9 -18.97 26.70 -33.77
C PRO A 9 -18.99 26.22 -32.32
N ALA A 10 -19.77 26.92 -31.48
CA ALA A 10 -20.20 26.43 -30.19
C ALA A 10 -21.32 25.40 -30.38
N SER A 11 -21.08 24.16 -29.96
CA SER A 11 -22.11 23.32 -29.33
C SER A 11 -21.49 22.19 -28.51
N GLU A 12 -20.68 22.51 -27.50
CA GLU A 12 -20.71 21.67 -26.30
C GLU A 12 -22.07 21.92 -25.65
N ALA A 13 -22.97 20.94 -25.74
CA ALA A 13 -24.28 21.00 -25.10
C ALA A 13 -24.12 21.48 -23.66
N ALA A 14 -24.74 22.61 -23.34
CA ALA A 14 -24.68 23.20 -22.00
C ALA A 14 -25.03 22.10 -20.99
N PRO A 15 -24.23 21.87 -19.93
CA PRO A 15 -24.55 20.86 -18.94
C PRO A 15 -25.96 21.17 -18.40
N GLY A 16 -26.90 20.24 -18.60
CA GLY A 16 -28.30 20.41 -18.21
C GLY A 16 -28.41 20.88 -16.75
N GLY A 17 -29.49 21.61 -16.42
CA GLY A 17 -29.65 22.30 -15.13
C GLY A 17 -29.29 21.46 -13.90
N TRP A 18 -29.56 20.15 -13.94
CA TRP A 18 -29.17 19.19 -12.91
C TRP A 18 -27.66 19.07 -12.68
N ARG A 19 -26.84 19.02 -13.75
CA ARG A 19 -25.37 18.96 -13.64
C ARG A 19 -24.78 20.27 -13.11
N ARG A 20 -25.39 21.41 -13.46
CA ARG A 20 -25.00 22.72 -12.89
C ARG A 20 -25.33 22.77 -11.40
N LEU A 21 -26.50 22.31 -11.00
CA LEU A 21 -26.91 22.26 -9.59
C LEU A 21 -25.99 21.33 -8.78
N GLN A 22 -25.63 20.17 -9.32
CA GLN A 22 -24.68 19.25 -8.69
C GLN A 22 -23.28 19.87 -8.51
N ALA A 23 -22.79 20.61 -9.51
CA ALA A 23 -21.50 21.30 -9.41
C ALA A 23 -21.53 22.41 -8.34
N VAL A 24 -22.61 23.19 -8.28
CA VAL A 24 -22.78 24.26 -7.27
C VAL A 24 -22.88 23.68 -5.86
N LEU A 25 -23.63 22.59 -5.67
CA LEU A 25 -23.73 21.91 -4.37
C LEU A 25 -22.37 21.31 -3.94
N ALA A 26 -21.60 20.75 -4.87
CA ALA A 26 -20.30 20.14 -4.58
C ALA A 26 -19.24 21.12 -4.06
N ASP A 27 -19.40 22.43 -4.29
CA ASP A 27 -18.48 23.48 -3.85
C ASP A 27 -18.95 24.22 -2.58
N THR A 28 -20.01 23.75 -1.92
CA THR A 28 -20.45 24.34 -0.64
C THR A 28 -19.38 24.15 0.46
N PRO A 29 -19.21 25.11 1.38
CA PRO A 29 -18.24 25.02 2.47
C PRO A 29 -18.40 23.74 3.32
N ALA A 30 -19.65 23.33 3.57
CA ALA A 30 -19.96 22.12 4.33
C ALA A 30 -19.43 20.86 3.63
N ILE A 31 -19.62 20.73 2.31
CA ILE A 31 -19.12 19.58 1.53
C ILE A 31 -17.59 19.58 1.47
N LEU A 32 -16.96 20.75 1.33
CA LEU A 32 -15.50 20.85 1.36
C LEU A 32 -14.91 20.44 2.71
N ILE A 33 -15.52 20.85 3.82
CA ILE A 33 -15.12 20.40 5.16
C ILE A 33 -15.32 18.89 5.31
N ALA A 34 -16.49 18.37 4.89
CA ALA A 34 -16.78 16.94 4.93
C ALA A 34 -15.73 16.12 4.15
N ARG A 35 -15.36 16.54 2.94
CA ARG A 35 -14.31 15.88 2.15
C ARG A 35 -12.97 15.81 2.89
N LYS A 36 -12.56 16.89 3.54
CA LYS A 36 -11.31 16.95 4.32
C LYS A 36 -11.35 16.06 5.56
N VAL A 37 -12.45 16.11 6.31
CA VAL A 37 -12.66 15.26 7.49
C VAL A 37 -12.62 13.79 7.10
N VAL A 38 -13.32 13.42 6.02
CA VAL A 38 -13.35 12.03 5.54
C VAL A 38 -11.99 11.58 5.02
N PHE A 39 -11.25 12.45 4.30
CA PHE A 39 -9.88 12.15 3.88
C PHE A 39 -8.99 11.83 5.08
N LEU A 40 -8.99 12.70 6.11
CA LEU A 40 -8.18 12.51 7.31
C LEU A 40 -8.64 11.29 8.11
N ALA A 41 -9.95 11.07 8.23
CA ALA A 41 -10.51 9.94 8.95
C ALA A 41 -10.08 8.61 8.31
N VAL A 42 -10.17 8.45 6.99
CA VAL A 42 -9.71 7.22 6.33
C VAL A 42 -8.21 7.03 6.47
N LEU A 43 -7.41 8.07 6.22
CA LEU A 43 -5.96 7.94 6.23
C LEU A 43 -5.43 7.64 7.64
N LEU A 44 -5.95 8.33 8.66
CA LEU A 44 -5.58 8.10 10.06
C LEU A 44 -6.11 6.76 10.57
N LEU A 45 -7.33 6.35 10.21
CA LEU A 45 -7.83 5.02 10.54
C LEU A 45 -6.93 3.92 9.94
N SER A 46 -6.46 4.12 8.71
CA SER A 46 -5.57 3.19 8.03
C SER A 46 -4.18 3.15 8.65
N TRP A 47 -3.66 4.30 9.10
CA TRP A 47 -2.32 4.39 9.67
C TRP A 47 -2.23 4.03 11.16
N ILE A 48 -3.25 4.34 11.95
CA ILE A 48 -3.25 4.15 13.41
C ILE A 48 -4.00 2.86 13.80
N SER A 49 -4.94 2.39 12.97
CA SER A 49 -5.89 1.32 13.29
C SER A 49 -6.87 1.70 14.42
N LEU A 50 -7.90 0.88 14.63
CA LEU A 50 -8.79 0.97 15.80
C LEU A 50 -8.18 0.33 17.06
N LYS A 51 -7.05 -0.37 16.91
CA LYS A 51 -6.30 -1.01 18.00
C LYS A 51 -4.84 -0.52 18.01
N PRO A 52 -4.58 0.78 18.19
CA PRO A 52 -3.20 1.25 18.34
C PRO A 52 -2.58 0.71 19.64
N PHE A 53 -1.25 0.68 19.71
CA PHE A 53 -0.52 0.31 20.94
C PHE A 53 -0.87 -1.08 21.48
N GLN A 54 -0.98 -2.08 20.59
CA GLN A 54 -1.28 -3.46 20.98
C GLN A 54 -0.28 -3.98 22.03
N ASP A 55 -0.77 -4.68 23.04
CA ASP A 55 0.09 -5.32 24.05
C ASP A 55 0.57 -6.69 23.54
N LEU A 56 1.82 -6.75 23.08
CA LEU A 56 2.42 -7.95 22.51
C LEU A 56 2.84 -8.99 23.57
N SER A 57 2.67 -8.69 24.86
CA SER A 57 2.84 -9.68 25.92
C SER A 57 1.62 -10.60 26.06
N ASN A 58 0.48 -10.24 25.45
CA ASN A 58 -0.70 -11.08 25.42
C ASN A 58 -0.59 -12.14 24.30
N PRO A 59 -0.61 -13.45 24.61
CA PRO A 59 -0.58 -14.52 23.62
C PRO A 59 -1.74 -14.47 22.61
N ASP A 60 -2.88 -13.89 22.98
CA ASP A 60 -4.05 -13.76 22.11
C ASP A 60 -3.75 -12.89 20.87
N VAL A 61 -2.70 -12.07 20.89
CA VAL A 61 -2.28 -11.26 19.73
C VAL A 61 -1.67 -12.12 18.63
N LEU A 62 -1.13 -13.30 18.97
CA LEU A 62 -0.61 -14.27 18.00
C LEU A 62 -1.74 -15.08 17.33
N GLU A 63 -2.94 -15.08 17.91
CA GLU A 63 -4.11 -15.60 17.22
C GLU A 63 -4.50 -14.64 16.08
N LEU A 64 -4.07 -14.99 14.86
CA LEU A 64 -4.46 -14.36 13.61
C LEU A 64 -5.94 -13.93 13.65
N ALA A 65 -6.17 -12.62 13.48
CA ALA A 65 -7.49 -12.02 13.59
C ALA A 65 -8.54 -12.85 12.81
N THR A 66 -9.40 -13.54 13.55
CA THR A 66 -10.41 -14.52 13.07
C THR A 66 -11.54 -13.87 12.27
N GLY A 67 -11.30 -12.70 11.66
CA GLY A 67 -12.32 -11.89 11.00
C GLY A 67 -13.38 -11.34 11.98
N ARG A 68 -13.11 -11.37 13.29
CA ARG A 68 -14.04 -10.93 14.35
C ARG A 68 -13.99 -9.43 14.63
N GLU A 69 -13.26 -8.65 13.85
CA GLU A 69 -13.10 -7.21 14.05
C GLU A 69 -14.28 -6.37 13.51
N GLY A 70 -15.51 -6.68 13.90
CA GLY A 70 -16.72 -6.09 13.31
C GLY A 70 -16.69 -4.55 13.20
N LEU A 71 -16.07 -3.86 14.17
CA LEU A 71 -15.88 -2.41 14.15
C LEU A 71 -14.93 -1.94 13.04
N THR A 72 -13.83 -2.65 12.78
CA THR A 72 -12.91 -2.34 11.67
C THR A 72 -13.63 -2.48 10.33
N TYR A 73 -14.37 -3.58 10.13
CA TYR A 73 -15.18 -3.80 8.92
C TYR A 73 -16.23 -2.71 8.73
N ALA A 74 -16.98 -2.38 9.77
CA ALA A 74 -18.01 -1.34 9.72
C ALA A 74 -17.40 0.05 9.47
N GLY A 75 -16.30 0.39 10.14
CA GLY A 75 -15.60 1.66 10.00
C GLY A 75 -15.12 1.89 8.58
N PHE A 76 -14.37 0.94 8.01
CA PHE A 76 -13.91 1.04 6.62
C PHE A 76 -15.07 0.99 5.61
N GLY A 77 -16.08 0.15 5.83
CA GLY A 77 -17.25 0.07 4.96
C GLY A 77 -18.03 1.39 4.89
N LEU A 78 -18.34 1.99 6.05
CA LEU A 78 -19.05 3.27 6.13
C LEU A 78 -18.23 4.41 5.53
N LEU A 79 -16.94 4.48 5.83
CA LEU A 79 -16.06 5.50 5.26
C LEU A 79 -15.88 5.33 3.75
N ALA A 80 -15.82 4.10 3.23
CA ALA A 80 -15.74 3.85 1.80
C ALA A 80 -17.02 4.31 1.08
N LEU A 81 -18.20 4.05 1.65
CA LEU A 81 -19.48 4.55 1.11
C LEU A 81 -19.55 6.08 1.15
N LEU A 82 -19.09 6.71 2.23
CA LEU A 82 -19.05 8.16 2.35
C LEU A 82 -18.06 8.80 1.37
N CYS A 83 -16.88 8.21 1.21
CA CYS A 83 -15.90 8.56 0.18
C CYS A 83 -16.52 8.52 -1.22
N LEU A 84 -17.24 7.44 -1.54
CA LEU A 84 -17.92 7.28 -2.82
C LEU A 84 -19.01 8.36 -2.99
N ALA A 85 -19.85 8.58 -1.98
CA ALA A 85 -20.92 9.59 -2.03
C ALA A 85 -20.38 11.01 -2.26
N LEU A 86 -19.24 11.37 -1.66
CA LEU A 86 -18.63 12.70 -1.78
C LEU A 86 -17.86 12.91 -3.10
N THR A 87 -17.38 11.83 -3.73
CA THR A 87 -16.58 11.89 -4.97
C THR A 87 -17.40 11.64 -6.23
N LEU A 88 -18.38 10.75 -6.19
CA LEU A 88 -19.15 10.31 -7.35
C LEU A 88 -19.82 11.47 -8.12
N PRO A 89 -20.46 12.48 -7.49
CA PRO A 89 -21.12 13.56 -8.21
C PRO A 89 -20.17 14.40 -9.07
N ALA A 90 -18.94 14.63 -8.59
CA ALA A 90 -17.96 15.47 -9.28
C ALA A 90 -16.98 14.67 -10.16
N HIS A 91 -16.73 13.40 -9.84
CA HIS A 91 -15.64 12.61 -10.41
C HIS A 91 -16.06 11.24 -10.96
N ALA A 92 -17.34 11.06 -11.31
CA ALA A 92 -17.84 9.80 -11.90
C ALA A 92 -17.01 9.28 -13.09
N LYS A 93 -16.53 10.17 -13.96
CA LYS A 93 -15.66 9.79 -15.10
C LYS A 93 -14.32 9.22 -14.62
N ALA A 94 -13.76 9.78 -13.56
CA ALA A 94 -12.50 9.30 -12.97
C ALA A 94 -12.67 7.93 -12.33
N LEU A 95 -13.75 7.74 -11.55
CA LEU A 95 -14.08 6.47 -10.90
C LEU A 95 -14.39 5.35 -11.89
N ARG A 96 -15.02 5.65 -13.05
CA ARG A 96 -15.18 4.68 -14.14
C ARG A 96 -13.86 4.15 -14.68
N GLY A 97 -12.76 4.87 -14.47
CA GLY A 97 -11.41 4.39 -14.79
C GLY A 97 -11.05 3.07 -14.10
N PHE A 98 -11.73 2.73 -13.00
CA PHE A 98 -11.56 1.48 -12.25
C PHE A 98 -12.40 0.32 -12.74
N ALA A 99 -13.43 0.56 -13.56
CA ALA A 99 -14.09 -0.50 -14.30
C ALA A 99 -13.23 -0.99 -15.48
N SER A 100 -11.90 -0.98 -15.34
CA SER A 100 -10.98 -1.52 -16.34
C SER A 100 -11.06 -3.05 -16.36
N PRO A 101 -10.77 -3.70 -17.50
CA PRO A 101 -10.84 -5.17 -17.61
C PRO A 101 -10.07 -5.90 -16.51
N TRP A 102 -8.92 -5.38 -16.08
CA TRP A 102 -8.11 -6.01 -15.05
C TRP A 102 -8.73 -5.94 -13.65
N PHE A 103 -9.30 -4.79 -13.26
CA PHE A 103 -9.98 -4.66 -11.97
C PHE A 103 -11.29 -5.47 -11.93
N LEU A 104 -12.02 -5.55 -13.06
CA LEU A 104 -13.18 -6.43 -13.18
C LEU A 104 -12.76 -7.90 -13.10
N ALA A 105 -11.68 -8.29 -13.78
CA ALA A 105 -11.10 -9.62 -13.69
C ALA A 105 -10.65 -9.94 -12.26
N LEU A 106 -10.03 -8.98 -11.55
CA LEU A 106 -9.65 -9.14 -10.15
C LEU A 106 -10.87 -9.39 -9.28
N GLY A 107 -11.91 -8.56 -9.39
CA GLY A 107 -13.14 -8.73 -8.61
C GLY A 107 -13.83 -10.08 -8.87
N ALA A 108 -13.92 -10.48 -10.15
CA ALA A 108 -14.46 -11.78 -10.53
C ALA A 108 -13.60 -12.94 -9.99
N TRP A 109 -12.27 -12.84 -10.11
CA TRP A 109 -11.34 -13.88 -9.66
C TRP A 109 -11.32 -14.02 -8.14
N LEU A 110 -11.39 -12.90 -7.41
CA LEU A 110 -11.53 -12.90 -5.95
C LEU A 110 -12.86 -13.53 -5.52
N ALA A 111 -13.97 -13.23 -6.22
CA ALA A 111 -15.26 -13.86 -5.92
C ALA A 111 -15.23 -15.39 -6.13
N VAL A 112 -14.61 -15.86 -7.22
CA VAL A 112 -14.37 -17.29 -7.45
C VAL A 112 -13.53 -17.89 -6.32
N ASN A 113 -12.45 -17.22 -5.92
CA ASN A 113 -11.56 -17.68 -4.85
C ASN A 113 -12.22 -17.72 -3.47
N VAL A 114 -13.21 -16.87 -3.20
CA VAL A 114 -14.00 -16.96 -1.97
C VAL A 114 -14.83 -18.24 -1.96
N VAL A 115 -15.45 -18.61 -3.10
CA VAL A 115 -16.24 -19.84 -3.22
C VAL A 115 -15.35 -21.08 -3.12
N LEU A 116 -14.14 -21.03 -3.69
CA LEU A 116 -13.16 -22.11 -3.65
C LEU A 116 -12.38 -22.17 -2.32
N SER A 117 -12.58 -21.21 -1.43
CA SER A 117 -11.89 -21.16 -0.14
C SER A 117 -12.33 -22.29 0.78
N GLN A 118 -11.41 -22.76 1.60
CA GLN A 118 -11.69 -23.73 2.66
C GLN A 118 -12.53 -23.11 3.80
N ASP A 119 -12.49 -21.78 3.97
CA ASP A 119 -13.39 -21.02 4.84
C ASP A 119 -14.00 -19.84 4.06
N PRO A 120 -15.09 -20.09 3.31
CA PRO A 120 -15.75 -19.04 2.52
C PRO A 120 -16.28 -17.88 3.38
N GLY A 121 -16.67 -18.14 4.63
CA GLY A 121 -17.22 -17.14 5.53
C GLY A 121 -16.18 -16.09 5.93
N THR A 122 -15.00 -16.54 6.33
CA THR A 122 -13.88 -15.65 6.64
C THR A 122 -13.35 -14.97 5.39
N SER A 123 -13.19 -15.69 4.27
CA SER A 123 -12.75 -15.13 3.00
C SER A 123 -13.69 -14.02 2.49
N ALA A 124 -15.01 -14.19 2.61
CA ALA A 124 -15.98 -13.18 2.20
C ALA A 124 -15.89 -11.90 3.05
N LYS A 125 -15.72 -12.03 4.37
CA LYS A 125 -15.50 -10.88 5.27
C LYS A 125 -14.24 -10.13 4.88
N ARG A 126 -13.12 -10.84 4.74
CA ARG A 126 -11.82 -10.24 4.37
C ARG A 126 -11.89 -9.57 2.99
N LEU A 127 -12.59 -10.18 2.02
CA LEU A 127 -12.81 -9.56 0.71
C LEU A 127 -13.62 -8.26 0.82
N THR A 128 -14.64 -8.24 1.69
CA THR A 128 -15.44 -7.02 1.94
C THR A 128 -14.58 -5.90 2.50
N LEU A 129 -13.67 -6.19 3.44
CA LEU A 129 -12.74 -5.20 3.96
C LEU A 129 -11.76 -4.72 2.89
N ALA A 130 -11.10 -5.64 2.19
CA ALA A 130 -10.16 -5.31 1.11
C ALA A 130 -10.83 -4.45 0.02
N GLY A 131 -12.06 -4.80 -0.39
CA GLY A 131 -12.85 -4.03 -1.35
C GLY A 131 -13.21 -2.64 -0.84
N SER A 132 -13.61 -2.52 0.43
CA SER A 132 -13.92 -1.23 1.07
C SER A 132 -12.69 -0.32 1.11
N VAL A 133 -11.54 -0.88 1.48
CA VAL A 133 -10.26 -0.16 1.53
C VAL A 133 -9.79 0.27 0.14
N MET A 134 -9.88 -0.62 -0.85
CA MET A 134 -9.57 -0.28 -2.24
C MET A 134 -10.48 0.83 -2.79
N LEU A 135 -11.78 0.78 -2.49
CA LEU A 135 -12.73 1.82 -2.87
C LEU A 135 -12.41 3.15 -2.17
N ALA A 136 -12.13 3.13 -0.87
CA ALA A 136 -11.76 4.32 -0.13
C ALA A 136 -10.47 4.93 -0.69
N ALA A 137 -9.40 4.14 -0.83
CA ALA A 137 -8.10 4.54 -1.40
C ALA A 137 -8.24 5.14 -2.81
N ALA A 138 -9.12 4.57 -3.63
CA ALA A 138 -9.46 5.11 -4.95
C ALA A 138 -10.10 6.50 -4.86
N CYS A 139 -10.94 6.75 -3.87
CA CYS A 139 -11.60 8.04 -3.68
C CYS A 139 -10.70 9.11 -3.05
N LEU A 140 -9.74 8.75 -2.19
CA LEU A 140 -8.94 9.72 -1.40
C LEU A 140 -8.31 10.84 -2.25
N PRO A 141 -7.56 10.56 -3.34
CA PRO A 141 -6.97 11.63 -4.15
C PRO A 141 -7.98 12.60 -4.75
N LEU A 142 -9.23 12.16 -4.95
CA LEU A 142 -10.33 12.96 -5.52
C LEU A 142 -11.12 13.76 -4.47
N LEU A 143 -10.94 13.46 -3.18
CA LEU A 143 -11.58 14.25 -2.11
C LEU A 143 -10.88 15.60 -1.94
N ALA A 144 -9.58 15.68 -2.21
CA ALA A 144 -8.83 16.92 -2.16
C ALA A 144 -9.26 17.86 -3.29
N ARG A 145 -9.57 19.11 -2.95
CA ARG A 145 -10.04 20.09 -3.94
C ARG A 145 -8.95 20.51 -4.93
N SER A 146 -7.71 20.57 -4.45
CA SER A 146 -6.57 21.03 -5.22
C SER A 146 -5.29 20.32 -4.79
N ARG A 147 -4.22 20.51 -5.56
CA ARG A 147 -2.88 20.02 -5.24
C ARG A 147 -2.38 20.55 -3.88
N THR A 148 -2.61 21.83 -3.62
CA THR A 148 -2.30 22.47 -2.34
C THR A 148 -3.12 21.86 -1.19
N ASP A 149 -4.39 21.56 -1.44
CA ASP A 149 -5.26 20.94 -0.43
C ASP A 149 -4.81 19.51 -0.11
N LEU A 150 -4.48 18.71 -1.13
CA LEU A 150 -3.93 17.38 -0.97
C LEU A 150 -2.62 17.40 -0.17
N ARG A 151 -1.70 18.30 -0.52
CA ARG A 151 -0.43 18.53 0.22
C ARG A 151 -0.71 18.82 1.70
N ASN A 152 -1.66 19.71 2.00
CA ASN A 152 -1.99 20.08 3.37
C ASN A 152 -2.59 18.91 4.14
N LEU A 153 -3.50 18.15 3.54
CA LEU A 153 -4.13 16.99 4.18
C LEU A 153 -3.11 15.89 4.48
N LEU A 154 -2.19 15.61 3.55
CA LEU A 154 -1.08 14.67 3.77
C LEU A 154 -0.15 15.16 4.88
N ALA A 155 0.20 16.45 4.90
CA ALA A 155 1.04 17.03 5.95
C ALA A 155 0.39 16.92 7.34
N ILE A 156 -0.90 17.28 7.45
CA ILE A 156 -1.67 17.18 8.69
C ILE A 156 -1.73 15.73 9.17
N ALA A 157 -2.11 14.79 8.29
CA ALA A 157 -2.18 13.37 8.65
C ALA A 157 -0.82 12.83 9.10
N SER A 158 0.26 13.22 8.41
CA SER A 158 1.64 12.79 8.74
C SER A 158 2.05 13.28 10.13
N LEU A 159 1.80 14.57 10.43
CA LEU A 159 2.12 15.15 11.73
C LEU A 159 1.27 14.56 12.86
N LEU A 160 -0.01 14.25 12.61
CA LEU A 160 -0.87 13.60 13.58
C LEU A 160 -0.40 12.17 13.89
N LEU A 161 -0.03 11.40 12.86
CA LEU A 161 0.54 10.06 13.04
C LEU A 161 1.88 10.11 13.79
N LEU A 162 2.81 10.98 13.38
CA LEU A 162 4.09 11.16 14.05
C LEU A 162 3.88 11.59 15.51
N GLY A 163 2.99 12.55 15.74
CA GLY A 163 2.61 13.00 17.09
C GLY A 163 2.09 11.84 17.93
N ALA A 164 1.18 11.01 17.41
CA ALA A 164 0.69 9.83 18.11
C ALA A 164 1.81 8.83 18.42
N CYS A 165 2.71 8.55 17.47
CA CYS A 165 3.84 7.64 17.68
C CYS A 165 4.78 8.14 18.77
N TYR A 166 5.21 9.42 18.71
CA TYR A 166 6.13 10.00 19.70
C TYR A 166 5.47 10.20 21.06
N LEU A 167 4.19 10.57 21.12
CA LEU A 167 3.44 10.60 22.38
C LEU A 167 3.30 9.21 22.98
N GLY A 168 3.07 8.19 22.16
CA GLY A 168 3.06 6.79 22.62
C GLY A 168 4.40 6.38 23.22
N MET A 169 5.52 6.72 22.56
CA MET A 169 6.87 6.48 23.08
C MET A 169 7.11 7.15 24.44
N LEU A 170 6.55 8.34 24.65
CA LEU A 170 6.72 9.10 25.90
C LEU A 170 5.80 8.62 27.02
N LEU A 171 4.52 8.35 26.71
CA LEU A 171 3.47 8.08 27.69
C LEU A 171 3.25 6.59 27.95
N ALA A 172 3.57 5.72 27.00
CA ALA A 172 3.37 4.29 27.07
C ALA A 172 4.52 3.52 26.36
N PRO A 173 5.78 3.69 26.81
CA PRO A 173 6.94 3.06 26.17
C PRO A 173 6.81 1.52 26.11
N ASP A 174 6.18 0.90 27.10
CA ASP A 174 5.93 -0.56 27.13
C ASP A 174 5.04 -1.05 25.97
N LEU A 175 4.23 -0.17 25.38
CA LEU A 175 3.34 -0.46 24.26
C LEU A 175 3.79 0.16 22.93
N ALA A 176 4.73 1.10 22.95
CA ALA A 176 5.23 1.78 21.76
C ALA A 176 6.64 1.31 21.34
N ILE A 177 7.34 0.58 22.21
CA ILE A 177 8.64 -0.04 21.97
C ILE A 177 8.48 -1.55 22.16
N HIS A 178 9.11 -2.35 21.30
CA HIS A 178 9.20 -3.80 21.52
C HIS A 178 9.87 -4.11 22.85
N GLN A 179 9.34 -5.11 23.55
CA GLN A 179 9.81 -5.50 24.88
C GLN A 179 10.38 -6.92 24.87
N ALA A 180 11.27 -7.19 25.82
CA ALA A 180 11.80 -8.55 26.02
C ALA A 180 10.71 -9.56 26.45
N LYS A 181 9.55 -9.06 26.90
CA LYS A 181 8.37 -9.85 27.28
C LYS A 181 7.41 -10.12 26.11
N ASP A 182 7.72 -9.65 24.90
CA ASP A 182 6.88 -9.89 23.73
C ASP A 182 6.91 -11.39 23.39
N VAL A 183 5.73 -12.01 23.24
CA VAL A 183 5.62 -13.48 23.10
C VAL A 183 6.20 -13.98 21.78
N GLY A 184 6.06 -13.20 20.70
CA GLY A 184 6.48 -13.59 19.36
C GLY A 184 7.97 -13.41 19.09
N GLU A 185 8.51 -12.23 19.41
CA GLU A 185 9.86 -11.82 18.96
C GLU A 185 10.62 -11.01 20.03
N PRO A 186 10.95 -11.61 21.19
CA PRO A 186 11.58 -10.90 22.31
C PRO A 186 12.97 -10.32 21.98
N MET A 187 13.61 -10.86 20.94
CA MET A 187 14.89 -10.37 20.40
C MET A 187 14.80 -8.97 19.76
N LEU A 188 13.59 -8.45 19.54
CA LEU A 188 13.38 -7.11 19.00
C LEU A 188 13.31 -6.02 20.07
N ALA A 189 13.49 -6.37 21.35
CA ALA A 189 13.41 -5.45 22.47
C ALA A 189 14.23 -4.16 22.23
N GLY A 190 13.62 -3.01 22.49
CA GLY A 190 14.21 -1.70 22.26
C GLY A 190 13.88 -1.08 20.89
N ASN A 191 13.42 -1.87 19.92
CA ASN A 191 13.02 -1.35 18.61
C ASN A 191 11.70 -0.59 18.68
N TRP A 192 11.67 0.60 18.07
CA TRP A 192 10.50 1.47 18.09
C TRP A 192 9.42 0.95 17.14
N ARG A 193 8.17 0.90 17.61
CA ARG A 193 7.00 0.52 16.82
C ARG A 193 5.82 1.49 16.92
N GLY A 194 5.82 2.43 17.86
CA GLY A 194 4.83 3.51 17.95
C GLY A 194 3.40 2.97 18.06
N VAL A 195 2.50 3.49 17.24
CA VAL A 195 1.10 3.02 17.20
C VAL A 195 0.94 1.62 16.58
N PHE A 196 1.96 1.13 15.87
CA PHE A 196 1.89 -0.07 15.05
C PHE A 196 2.09 -1.35 15.87
N GLY A 197 1.57 -2.46 15.36
CA GLY A 197 1.75 -3.79 15.97
C GLY A 197 3.17 -4.34 15.83
N HIS A 198 3.99 -3.81 14.93
CA HIS A 198 5.33 -4.32 14.67
C HIS A 198 6.28 -3.24 14.13
N LYS A 199 7.58 -3.36 14.45
CA LYS A 199 8.62 -2.40 14.01
C LYS A 199 8.75 -2.28 12.48
N ASN A 200 8.57 -3.37 11.73
CA ASN A 200 8.75 -3.35 10.27
C ASN A 200 7.64 -2.56 9.58
N SER A 201 6.39 -2.71 10.04
CA SER A 201 5.26 -1.90 9.56
C SER A 201 5.48 -0.43 9.90
N ALA A 202 5.95 -0.13 11.12
CA ALA A 202 6.31 1.22 11.51
C ALA A 202 7.40 1.82 10.60
N ALA A 203 8.50 1.10 10.40
CA ALA A 203 9.61 1.50 9.55
C ALA A 203 9.17 1.77 8.10
N ALA A 204 8.33 0.90 7.54
CA ALA A 204 7.80 1.06 6.19
C ALA A 204 6.95 2.33 6.05
N VAL A 205 6.07 2.61 7.02
CA VAL A 205 5.27 3.83 7.02
C VAL A 205 6.15 5.07 7.21
N MET A 206 7.15 5.03 8.10
CA MET A 206 8.10 6.15 8.26
C MET A 206 8.85 6.46 6.96
N ALA A 207 9.29 5.45 6.21
CA ALA A 207 9.91 5.66 4.90
C ALA A 207 8.93 6.34 3.91
N MET A 208 7.67 5.95 3.90
CA MET A 208 6.64 6.62 3.11
C MET A 208 6.40 8.08 3.54
N LEU A 209 6.43 8.35 4.85
CA LEU A 209 6.33 9.72 5.39
C LEU A 209 7.53 10.59 4.99
N VAL A 210 8.74 10.02 4.85
CA VAL A 210 9.89 10.75 4.32
C VAL A 210 9.62 11.26 2.90
N PHE A 211 9.06 10.44 2.01
CA PHE A 211 8.67 10.88 0.66
C PHE A 211 7.61 11.99 0.70
N ILE A 212 6.60 11.84 1.56
CA ILE A 212 5.56 12.86 1.76
C ILE A 212 6.19 14.17 2.27
N GLY A 213 7.06 14.10 3.27
CA GLY A 213 7.74 15.26 3.86
C GLY A 213 8.61 16.01 2.85
N ILE A 214 9.41 15.29 2.05
CA ILE A 214 10.22 15.88 0.96
C ILE A 214 9.32 16.66 0.00
N ALA A 215 8.18 16.09 -0.38
CA ALA A 215 7.28 16.73 -1.32
C ALA A 215 6.50 17.89 -0.74
N VAL A 216 6.07 17.81 0.52
CA VAL A 216 5.49 18.93 1.26
C VAL A 216 6.47 20.09 1.30
N ALA A 217 7.76 19.80 1.56
CA ALA A 217 8.81 20.81 1.56
C ALA A 217 8.97 21.46 0.18
N ARG A 218 9.04 20.65 -0.88
CA ARG A 218 9.18 21.11 -2.27
C ARG A 218 7.93 21.78 -2.84
N SER A 219 6.79 21.63 -2.19
CA SER A 219 5.51 22.21 -2.61
C SER A 219 5.17 23.50 -1.86
N GLY A 220 6.14 24.17 -1.25
CA GLY A 220 5.98 25.48 -0.61
C GLY A 220 5.77 25.47 0.90
N LEU A 221 5.81 24.31 1.58
CA LEU A 221 5.81 24.21 3.04
C LEU A 221 7.12 23.61 3.55
N ALA A 222 8.25 24.29 3.26
CA ALA A 222 9.60 23.81 3.53
C ALA A 222 9.79 23.34 4.98
N THR A 223 9.48 24.20 5.96
CA THR A 223 9.64 23.89 7.39
C THR A 223 8.82 22.67 7.82
N VAL A 224 7.54 22.62 7.43
CA VAL A 224 6.64 21.51 7.78
C VAL A 224 7.15 20.20 7.17
N GLY A 225 7.53 20.22 5.90
CA GLY A 225 8.06 19.04 5.22
C GLY A 225 9.38 18.57 5.82
N LEU A 226 10.29 19.47 6.17
CA LEU A 226 11.55 19.14 6.84
C LEU A 226 11.32 18.56 8.24
N VAL A 227 10.35 19.06 9.00
CA VAL A 227 9.95 18.49 10.29
C VAL A 227 9.44 17.05 10.12
N ILE A 228 8.55 16.82 9.14
CA ILE A 228 8.07 15.47 8.84
C ILE A 228 9.23 14.54 8.48
N VAL A 229 10.16 14.98 7.62
CA VAL A 229 11.34 14.19 7.25
C VAL A 229 12.20 13.88 8.48
N ALA A 230 12.56 14.88 9.28
CA ALA A 230 13.45 14.72 10.42
C ALA A 230 12.86 13.75 11.46
N LEU A 231 11.58 13.92 11.80
CA LEU A 231 10.87 13.03 12.73
C LEU A 231 10.74 11.61 12.15
N SER A 232 10.40 11.47 10.88
CA SER A 232 10.26 10.14 10.25
C SER A 232 11.61 9.40 10.17
N VAL A 233 12.69 10.10 9.82
CA VAL A 233 14.05 9.52 9.78
C VAL A 233 14.51 9.13 11.18
N LEU A 234 14.32 9.98 12.18
CA LEU A 234 14.67 9.65 13.56
C LEU A 234 13.92 8.41 14.05
N PHE A 235 12.61 8.33 13.78
CA PHE A 235 11.81 7.16 14.13
C PHE A 235 12.28 5.91 13.39
N LEU A 236 12.55 6.03 12.09
CA LEU A 236 13.04 4.93 11.26
C LEU A 236 14.37 4.36 11.79
N LEU A 237 15.28 5.22 12.23
CA LEU A 237 16.53 4.79 12.87
C LEU A 237 16.26 4.03 14.18
N GLY A 238 15.39 4.55 15.04
CA GLY A 238 15.01 3.88 16.30
C GLY A 238 14.22 2.57 16.12
N SER A 239 13.57 2.37 14.97
CA SER A 239 12.90 1.11 14.64
C SER A 239 13.86 0.01 14.16
N GLU A 240 15.12 0.34 13.87
CA GLU A 240 16.10 -0.55 13.23
C GLU A 240 15.56 -1.27 11.97
N GLY A 241 14.71 -0.58 11.20
CA GLY A 241 14.05 -1.11 10.00
C GLY A 241 14.98 -1.21 8.79
N LYS A 242 15.98 -2.12 8.83
CA LYS A 242 17.03 -2.27 7.80
C LYS A 242 16.48 -2.31 6.37
N SER A 243 15.48 -3.14 6.10
CA SER A 243 14.87 -3.30 4.76
C SER A 243 14.19 -2.00 4.30
N ALA A 244 13.40 -1.36 5.17
CA ALA A 244 12.72 -0.10 4.85
C ALA A 244 13.72 1.04 4.59
N THR A 245 14.80 1.13 5.38
CA THR A 245 15.87 2.12 5.18
C THR A 245 16.62 1.89 3.87
N ALA A 246 16.99 0.64 3.54
CA ALA A 246 17.65 0.32 2.28
C ALA A 246 16.76 0.65 1.07
N LEU A 247 15.47 0.31 1.14
CA LEU A 247 14.50 0.61 0.10
C LEU A 247 14.20 2.12 -0.02
N LEU A 248 14.18 2.86 1.08
CA LEU A 248 14.08 4.32 1.07
C LEU A 248 15.21 4.93 0.23
N VAL A 249 16.46 4.57 0.52
CA VAL A 249 17.63 5.06 -0.21
C VAL A 249 17.57 4.64 -1.68
N ALA A 250 17.25 3.37 -1.96
CA ALA A 250 17.14 2.85 -3.31
C ALA A 250 16.07 3.60 -4.14
N VAL A 251 14.89 3.85 -3.56
CA VAL A 251 13.80 4.58 -4.24
C VAL A 251 14.16 6.04 -4.48
N LEU A 252 14.82 6.72 -3.52
CA LEU A 252 15.33 8.08 -3.75
C LEU A 252 16.33 8.11 -4.91
N ALA A 253 17.25 7.13 -4.98
CA ALA A 253 18.20 7.01 -6.07
C ALA A 253 17.52 6.73 -7.42
N ILE A 254 16.60 5.75 -7.48
CA ILE A 254 15.86 5.39 -8.69
C ILE A 254 15.03 6.58 -9.20
N THR A 255 14.32 7.27 -8.31
CA THR A 255 13.51 8.44 -8.70
C THR A 255 14.36 9.66 -9.06
N GLY A 256 15.55 9.81 -8.48
CA GLY A 256 16.56 10.76 -8.95
C GLY A 256 17.03 10.43 -10.37
N LEU A 257 17.31 9.15 -10.64
CA LEU A 257 17.69 8.66 -11.96
C LEU A 257 16.56 8.82 -13.00
N PHE A 258 15.29 8.78 -12.63
CA PHE A 258 14.18 9.09 -13.55
C PHE A 258 14.27 10.53 -14.10
N GLY A 259 14.85 11.46 -13.34
CA GLY A 259 15.07 12.84 -13.78
C GLY A 259 16.10 12.97 -14.91
N VAL A 260 17.06 12.03 -14.95
CA VAL A 260 18.17 11.98 -15.93
C VAL A 260 17.85 11.02 -17.07
N ILE A 261 17.44 9.79 -16.75
CA ILE A 261 17.09 8.74 -17.69
C ILE A 261 15.64 8.93 -18.12
N ARG A 262 15.47 9.58 -19.28
CA ARG A 262 14.14 9.87 -19.87
C ARG A 262 13.68 8.82 -20.89
N SER A 263 14.54 7.88 -21.26
CA SER A 263 14.17 6.82 -22.20
C SER A 263 13.13 5.88 -21.60
N PHE A 264 12.19 5.45 -22.43
CA PHE A 264 11.13 4.51 -22.05
C PHE A 264 11.71 3.20 -21.50
N ALA A 265 12.65 2.61 -22.22
CA ALA A 265 13.33 1.38 -21.81
C ALA A 265 14.12 1.55 -20.51
N GLY A 266 14.83 2.67 -20.34
CA GLY A 266 15.62 2.91 -19.12
C GLY A 266 14.76 2.94 -17.86
N ARG A 267 13.59 3.57 -17.91
CA ARG A 267 12.65 3.63 -16.77
C ARG A 267 11.99 2.29 -16.47
N ILE A 268 11.71 1.49 -17.50
CA ILE A 268 11.28 0.10 -17.32
C ILE A 268 12.37 -0.67 -16.58
N LEU A 269 13.62 -0.59 -17.04
CA LEU A 269 14.73 -1.31 -16.41
C LEU A 269 14.94 -0.87 -14.95
N LEU A 270 14.94 0.43 -14.68
CA LEU A 270 15.06 0.97 -13.32
C LEU A 270 13.92 0.54 -12.38
N THR A 271 12.77 0.15 -12.91
CA THR A 271 11.64 -0.37 -12.13
C THR A 271 11.71 -1.89 -11.97
N LEU A 272 11.87 -2.60 -13.10
CA LEU A 272 11.75 -4.05 -13.15
C LEU A 272 13.02 -4.76 -12.68
N VAL A 273 14.21 -4.23 -12.97
CA VAL A 273 15.46 -4.88 -12.56
C VAL A 273 15.53 -5.01 -11.05
N PRO A 274 15.34 -3.96 -10.22
CA PRO A 274 15.34 -4.13 -8.76
C PRO A 274 14.25 -5.10 -8.28
N LEU A 275 13.05 -5.03 -8.85
CA LEU A 275 11.94 -5.92 -8.52
C LEU A 275 12.29 -7.40 -8.76
N PHE A 276 12.82 -7.72 -9.94
CA PHE A 276 13.23 -9.09 -10.29
C PHE A 276 14.46 -9.52 -9.49
N THR A 277 15.47 -8.67 -9.35
CA THR A 277 16.69 -8.98 -8.60
C THR A 277 16.38 -9.32 -7.15
N ILE A 278 15.54 -8.53 -6.47
CA ILE A 278 15.17 -8.83 -5.06
C ILE A 278 14.49 -10.20 -4.97
N ASN A 279 13.50 -10.50 -5.82
CA ASN A 279 12.81 -11.80 -5.79
C ASN A 279 13.71 -12.97 -6.21
N LEU A 280 14.60 -12.77 -7.18
CA LEU A 280 15.54 -13.78 -7.67
C LEU A 280 16.53 -14.18 -6.58
N PHE A 281 17.08 -13.19 -5.86
CA PHE A 281 18.03 -13.42 -4.76
C PHE A 281 17.36 -13.59 -3.39
N SER A 282 16.02 -13.55 -3.32
CA SER A 282 15.25 -13.95 -2.14
C SER A 282 14.59 -15.31 -2.38
N VAL A 283 13.33 -15.33 -2.81
CA VAL A 283 12.53 -16.54 -3.07
C VAL A 283 13.20 -17.46 -4.09
N GLY A 284 13.88 -16.92 -5.09
CA GLY A 284 14.60 -17.72 -6.09
C GLY A 284 15.73 -18.59 -5.53
N THR A 285 16.30 -18.25 -4.36
CA THR A 285 17.33 -19.07 -3.69
C THR A 285 16.80 -20.44 -3.28
N VAL A 286 15.51 -20.54 -2.97
CA VAL A 286 14.85 -21.80 -2.56
C VAL A 286 14.68 -22.74 -3.75
N VAL A 287 14.52 -22.19 -4.96
CA VAL A 287 14.27 -22.96 -6.17
C VAL A 287 15.56 -23.34 -6.89
N SER A 288 16.67 -22.67 -6.58
CA SER A 288 17.91 -22.78 -7.36
C SER A 288 19.16 -22.70 -6.47
N GLU A 289 19.81 -23.85 -6.28
CA GLU A 289 21.06 -23.97 -5.52
C GLU A 289 22.19 -23.03 -6.01
N PRO A 290 22.40 -22.78 -7.31
CA PRO A 290 23.36 -21.77 -7.76
C PRO A 290 23.09 -20.36 -7.20
N LEU A 291 21.82 -19.98 -7.06
CA LEU A 291 21.45 -18.67 -6.49
C LEU A 291 21.70 -18.66 -4.97
N ALA A 292 21.35 -19.76 -4.28
CA ALA A 292 21.66 -19.92 -2.86
C ALA A 292 23.17 -19.89 -2.58
N ALA A 293 23.99 -20.47 -3.45
CA ALA A 293 25.46 -20.41 -3.36
C ALA A 293 25.99 -18.98 -3.50
N VAL A 294 25.47 -18.21 -4.47
CA VAL A 294 25.84 -16.79 -4.63
C VAL A 294 25.50 -15.99 -3.38
N VAL A 295 24.30 -16.17 -2.81
CA VAL A 295 23.87 -15.43 -1.62
C VAL A 295 24.69 -15.81 -0.38
N ARG A 296 24.99 -17.10 -0.18
CA ARG A 296 25.85 -17.58 0.93
C ARG A 296 27.28 -17.05 0.84
N ALA A 297 27.76 -16.71 -0.36
CA ALA A 297 29.08 -16.13 -0.56
C ALA A 297 29.15 -14.62 -0.26
N LEU A 298 28.01 -13.95 -0.07
CA LEU A 298 27.99 -12.54 0.29
C LEU A 298 28.47 -12.34 1.73
N PRO A 299 29.21 -11.26 2.04
CA PRO A 299 29.69 -10.94 3.39
C PRO A 299 28.58 -10.38 4.30
N VAL A 300 27.31 -10.69 3.99
CA VAL A 300 26.11 -10.21 4.67
C VAL A 300 25.41 -11.43 5.24
N ASP A 301 24.77 -11.29 6.39
CA ASP A 301 23.97 -12.36 6.98
C ASP A 301 22.91 -12.87 5.98
N SER A 302 23.19 -14.06 5.44
CA SER A 302 22.40 -14.72 4.40
C SER A 302 21.30 -15.62 4.96
N THR A 303 21.10 -15.65 6.28
CA THR A 303 20.19 -16.60 6.92
C THR A 303 18.71 -16.25 6.75
N PHE A 304 18.39 -15.12 6.10
CA PHE A 304 17.03 -14.62 5.85
C PHE A 304 16.08 -14.80 7.06
N THR A 305 16.61 -14.76 8.29
CA THR A 305 15.87 -14.97 9.54
C THR A 305 14.85 -16.12 9.51
N GLY A 306 15.19 -17.28 8.92
CA GLY A 306 14.29 -18.44 8.86
C GLY A 306 13.17 -18.37 7.79
N ARG A 307 13.19 -17.37 6.90
CA ARG A 307 12.19 -17.22 5.81
C ARG A 307 12.32 -18.29 4.71
N THR A 308 13.48 -18.92 4.58
CA THR A 308 13.75 -19.93 3.54
C THR A 308 12.78 -21.12 3.64
N ASP A 309 12.51 -21.60 4.86
CA ASP A 309 11.59 -22.72 5.10
C ASP A 309 10.13 -22.34 4.75
N VAL A 310 9.72 -21.12 5.11
CA VAL A 310 8.39 -20.58 4.79
C VAL A 310 8.19 -20.47 3.28
N TRP A 311 9.21 -20.00 2.56
CA TRP A 311 9.19 -19.89 1.10
C TRP A 311 9.16 -21.26 0.43
N GLN A 312 9.93 -22.23 0.93
CA GLN A 312 9.89 -23.60 0.43
C GLN A 312 8.48 -24.19 0.56
N PHE A 313 7.90 -24.12 1.76
CA PHE A 313 6.55 -24.58 2.02
C PHE A 313 5.51 -23.89 1.10
N ALA A 314 5.59 -22.57 0.95
CA ALA A 314 4.69 -21.81 0.07
C ALA A 314 4.82 -22.23 -1.40
N ILE A 315 6.03 -22.49 -1.89
CA ILE A 315 6.28 -22.93 -3.27
C ILE A 315 5.73 -24.35 -3.48
N GLU A 316 5.95 -25.25 -2.53
CA GLU A 316 5.40 -26.62 -2.56
C GLU A 316 3.86 -26.57 -2.61
N ALA A 317 3.23 -25.75 -1.77
CA ALA A 317 1.78 -25.54 -1.83
C ALA A 317 1.34 -24.98 -3.19
N LEU A 318 2.02 -23.96 -3.71
CA LEU A 318 1.71 -23.38 -5.02
C LEU A 318 1.77 -24.41 -6.14
N THR A 319 2.78 -25.30 -6.14
CA THR A 319 2.91 -26.34 -7.18
C THR A 319 1.79 -27.38 -7.12
N ALA A 320 1.20 -27.62 -5.95
CA ALA A 320 0.04 -28.49 -5.82
C ALA A 320 -1.27 -27.88 -6.37
N ARG A 321 -1.44 -26.54 -6.31
CA ARG A 321 -2.64 -25.83 -6.81
C ARG A 321 -2.30 -24.57 -7.61
N PRO A 322 -1.60 -24.67 -8.75
CA PRO A 322 -1.02 -23.51 -9.44
C PRO A 322 -2.07 -22.59 -10.08
N LEU A 323 -3.26 -23.11 -10.41
CA LEU A 323 -4.29 -22.33 -11.08
C LEU A 323 -5.25 -21.66 -10.10
N THR A 324 -5.75 -22.39 -9.10
CA THR A 324 -6.78 -21.90 -8.19
C THR A 324 -6.23 -21.33 -6.90
N GLY A 325 -5.02 -21.74 -6.49
CA GLY A 325 -4.54 -21.49 -5.14
C GLY A 325 -5.40 -22.17 -4.07
N TYR A 326 -5.34 -21.62 -2.86
CA TYR A 326 -6.03 -22.13 -1.67
C TYR A 326 -7.17 -21.24 -1.16
N GLY A 327 -7.50 -20.18 -1.90
CA GLY A 327 -8.57 -19.25 -1.56
C GLY A 327 -8.09 -18.00 -0.84
N PHE A 328 -8.88 -16.93 -0.98
CA PHE A 328 -8.50 -15.59 -0.55
C PHE A 328 -8.36 -15.51 0.97
N SER A 329 -7.13 -15.22 1.43
CA SER A 329 -6.79 -14.98 2.83
C SER A 329 -7.21 -16.12 3.77
N ALA A 330 -7.14 -17.38 3.32
CA ALA A 330 -7.48 -18.56 4.12
C ALA A 330 -6.29 -19.51 4.35
N PHE A 331 -5.23 -19.39 3.54
CA PHE A 331 -4.11 -20.35 3.49
C PHE A 331 -3.33 -20.46 4.81
N TRP A 332 -2.70 -19.36 5.27
CA TRP A 332 -1.83 -19.36 6.46
C TRP A 332 -2.57 -19.60 7.79
N ASN A 333 -3.89 -19.45 7.81
CA ASN A 333 -4.71 -19.65 9.01
C ASN A 333 -5.30 -21.06 9.12
N ASN A 334 -4.97 -21.96 8.21
CA ASN A 334 -5.54 -23.30 8.21
C ASN A 334 -4.81 -24.22 9.21
N VAL A 335 -5.57 -24.81 10.12
CA VAL A 335 -5.12 -25.83 11.08
C VAL A 335 -4.41 -27.00 10.40
N THR A 336 -4.78 -27.39 9.18
CA THR A 336 -4.08 -28.46 8.44
C THR A 336 -2.74 -28.01 7.87
N VAL A 337 -2.57 -26.72 7.55
CA VAL A 337 -1.25 -26.16 7.19
C VAL A 337 -0.35 -26.14 8.43
N ARG A 338 -0.90 -25.75 9.59
CA ARG A 338 -0.19 -25.81 10.87
C ARG A 338 0.18 -27.25 11.26
N ALA A 339 -0.75 -28.20 11.10
CA ALA A 339 -0.54 -29.61 11.42
C ALA A 339 0.35 -30.36 10.41
N ALA A 340 0.33 -29.99 9.12
CA ALA A 340 1.24 -30.55 8.12
C ALA A 340 2.71 -30.09 8.31
N SER A 341 2.91 -29.06 9.12
CA SER A 341 4.23 -28.53 9.49
C SER A 341 4.76 -29.12 10.80
N ASP A 342 3.95 -29.95 11.47
CA ASP A 342 4.13 -30.44 12.85
C ASP A 342 5.00 -31.70 12.94
N ASP A 343 5.90 -31.92 11.96
CA ASP A 343 6.96 -32.93 11.99
C ASP A 343 8.11 -32.52 12.95
N GLY A 344 7.81 -31.65 13.92
CA GLY A 344 8.71 -31.19 15.00
C GLY A 344 9.93 -30.36 14.57
N SER A 345 10.08 -30.02 13.29
CA SER A 345 11.34 -29.49 12.74
C SER A 345 11.26 -28.19 11.93
N SER A 346 10.07 -27.67 11.59
CA SER A 346 9.97 -26.44 10.79
C SER A 346 9.11 -25.35 11.44
N TRP A 347 9.70 -24.17 11.62
CA TRP A 347 9.02 -22.94 12.06
C TRP A 347 7.92 -22.48 11.07
N ALA A 348 7.89 -23.04 9.85
CA ALA A 348 6.96 -22.69 8.78
C ALA A 348 5.48 -22.90 9.15
N GLY A 349 5.17 -23.82 10.07
CA GLY A 349 3.81 -24.08 10.54
C GLY A 349 3.16 -22.98 11.36
N TYR A 350 3.98 -22.08 11.92
CA TYR A 350 3.51 -20.94 12.71
C TYR A 350 3.56 -19.62 11.93
N ALA A 351 4.01 -19.65 10.66
CA ALA A 351 4.06 -18.47 9.82
C ALA A 351 2.67 -17.95 9.49
N SER A 352 2.45 -16.65 9.68
CA SER A 352 1.20 -15.95 9.35
C SER A 352 1.13 -15.45 7.91
N HIS A 353 2.28 -15.41 7.22
CA HIS A 353 2.47 -14.98 5.83
C HIS A 353 3.88 -15.32 5.33
N SER A 354 4.12 -15.26 4.02
CA SER A 354 5.45 -15.55 3.47
C SER A 354 6.47 -14.41 3.55
N HIS A 355 6.12 -13.24 4.08
CA HIS A 355 6.92 -12.02 3.93
C HIS A 355 7.26 -11.70 2.47
N ASN A 356 6.35 -12.02 1.56
CA ASN A 356 6.44 -11.71 0.14
C ASN A 356 5.03 -11.69 -0.45
N SER A 357 4.53 -10.50 -0.75
CA SER A 357 3.16 -10.32 -1.24
C SER A 357 2.90 -11.03 -2.59
N TYR A 358 3.93 -11.23 -3.42
CA TYR A 358 3.78 -11.95 -4.70
C TYR A 358 3.62 -13.45 -4.50
N LEU A 359 4.43 -14.03 -3.61
CA LEU A 359 4.34 -15.44 -3.26
C LEU A 359 3.01 -15.74 -2.55
N ASP A 360 2.62 -14.90 -1.59
CA ASP A 360 1.31 -15.00 -0.93
C ASP A 360 0.15 -14.88 -1.92
N THR A 361 0.23 -13.94 -2.86
CA THR A 361 -0.78 -13.81 -3.93
C THR A 361 -0.84 -15.08 -4.78
N ALA A 362 0.31 -15.65 -5.16
CA ALA A 362 0.36 -16.86 -5.97
C ALA A 362 -0.23 -18.05 -5.23
N VAL A 363 0.11 -18.25 -3.95
CA VAL A 363 -0.42 -19.36 -3.15
C VAL A 363 -1.92 -19.22 -2.91
N THR A 364 -2.39 -18.00 -2.64
CA THR A 364 -3.80 -17.78 -2.31
C THR A 364 -4.71 -17.74 -3.53
N LEU A 365 -4.29 -17.08 -4.62
CA LEU A 365 -5.09 -16.82 -5.81
C LEU A 365 -4.65 -17.59 -7.05
N GLY A 366 -3.59 -18.40 -6.96
CA GLY A 366 -2.96 -19.04 -8.10
C GLY A 366 -2.19 -18.06 -9.01
N LEU A 367 -1.51 -18.63 -10.00
CA LEU A 367 -0.81 -17.88 -11.04
C LEU A 367 -1.72 -16.93 -11.84
N PRO A 368 -2.99 -17.27 -12.17
CA PRO A 368 -3.91 -16.32 -12.81
C PRO A 368 -4.13 -15.06 -11.95
N GLY A 369 -4.31 -15.22 -10.64
CA GLY A 369 -4.44 -14.11 -9.70
C GLY A 369 -3.18 -13.25 -9.66
N LEU A 370 -2.00 -13.87 -9.60
CA LEU A 370 -0.72 -13.17 -9.65
C LEU A 370 -0.57 -12.35 -10.95
N VAL A 371 -0.93 -12.89 -12.10
CA VAL A 371 -0.87 -12.16 -13.39
C VAL A 371 -1.77 -10.93 -13.37
N ILE A 372 -2.98 -11.03 -12.83
CA ILE A 372 -3.90 -9.89 -12.69
C ILE A 372 -3.30 -8.83 -11.76
N VAL A 373 -2.73 -9.24 -10.61
CA VAL A 373 -2.06 -8.35 -9.65
C VAL A 373 -0.87 -7.64 -10.30
N LEU A 374 -0.03 -8.35 -11.05
CA LEU A 374 1.10 -7.76 -11.78
C LEU A 374 0.63 -6.76 -12.84
N ALA A 375 -0.47 -7.07 -13.54
CA ALA A 375 -1.06 -6.17 -14.53
C ALA A 375 -1.56 -4.86 -13.88
N ILE A 376 -2.19 -4.94 -12.70
CA ILE A 376 -2.80 -3.81 -12.00
C ILE A 376 -1.77 -2.97 -11.24
N PHE A 377 -0.81 -3.59 -10.55
CA PHE A 377 0.07 -2.89 -9.61
C PHE A 377 1.48 -2.65 -10.14
N VAL A 378 1.88 -3.34 -11.21
CA VAL A 378 3.20 -3.14 -11.85
C VAL A 378 3.05 -2.49 -13.22
N ALA A 379 2.38 -3.18 -14.15
CA ALA A 379 2.33 -2.74 -15.55
C ALA A 379 1.48 -1.45 -15.73
N ALA A 380 0.33 -1.37 -15.06
CA ALA A 380 -0.57 -0.22 -15.16
C ALA A 380 0.04 1.08 -14.62
N PRO A 381 0.59 1.14 -13.38
CA PRO A 381 1.20 2.36 -12.85
C PRO A 381 2.45 2.74 -13.63
N LEU A 382 3.28 1.78 -14.04
CA LEU A 382 4.45 2.06 -14.89
C LEU A 382 4.04 2.77 -16.19
N ARG A 383 2.98 2.31 -16.86
CA ARG A 383 2.40 2.99 -18.03
C ARG A 383 1.86 4.38 -17.70
N ASP A 384 1.25 4.56 -16.54
CA ASP A 384 0.72 5.85 -16.10
C ASP A 384 1.85 6.86 -15.80
N VAL A 385 2.93 6.45 -15.13
CA VAL A 385 4.14 7.26 -14.92
C VAL A 385 4.70 7.74 -16.26
N MET A 386 4.81 6.83 -17.23
CA MET A 386 5.32 7.16 -18.57
C MET A 386 4.44 8.17 -19.30
N ARG A 387 3.11 8.07 -19.16
CA ARG A 387 2.17 9.04 -19.74
C ARG A 387 2.27 10.40 -19.08
N ILE A 388 2.38 10.48 -17.75
CA ILE A 388 2.52 11.74 -17.03
C ILE A 388 3.77 12.47 -17.51
N GLU A 389 4.87 11.74 -17.60
CA GLU A 389 6.18 12.28 -17.95
C GLU A 389 6.29 12.73 -19.41
N ALA A 390 5.66 12.00 -20.35
CA ALA A 390 5.57 12.44 -21.74
C ALA A 390 4.86 13.80 -21.89
N ASN A 391 4.09 14.22 -20.89
CA ASN A 391 3.45 15.54 -20.85
C ASN A 391 4.32 16.64 -20.17
N GLY A 392 5.57 16.33 -19.79
CA GLY A 392 6.61 17.33 -19.52
C GLY A 392 6.54 18.10 -18.20
N ARG A 393 6.01 17.53 -17.11
CA ARG A 393 5.94 18.24 -15.81
C ARG A 393 6.52 17.42 -14.66
N ALA A 394 7.60 17.93 -14.07
CA ALA A 394 8.08 17.53 -12.75
C ALA A 394 7.21 18.21 -11.67
N ASP A 395 6.19 17.52 -11.19
CA ASP A 395 5.35 17.97 -10.06
C ASP A 395 5.74 17.19 -8.80
N PRO A 396 6.06 17.85 -7.67
CA PRO A 396 6.30 17.17 -6.40
C PRO A 396 5.25 16.12 -6.03
N LEU A 397 3.97 16.33 -6.35
CA LEU A 397 2.90 15.36 -6.09
C LEU A 397 2.97 14.12 -6.99
N VAL A 398 3.41 14.27 -8.24
CA VAL A 398 3.68 13.10 -9.09
C VAL A 398 4.84 12.32 -8.48
N THR A 399 5.89 13.01 -8.05
CA THR A 399 7.06 12.39 -7.44
C THR A 399 6.70 11.57 -6.21
N ILE A 400 5.80 12.04 -5.33
CA ILE A 400 5.40 11.24 -4.15
C ILE A 400 4.72 9.95 -4.56
N PHE A 401 3.80 10.02 -5.52
CA PHE A 401 3.05 8.84 -5.91
C PHE A 401 3.97 7.84 -6.60
N VAL A 402 4.95 8.30 -7.37
CA VAL A 402 5.99 7.43 -7.93
C VAL A 402 6.85 6.81 -6.82
N GLN A 403 7.29 7.59 -5.84
CA GLN A 403 8.15 7.11 -4.75
C GLN A 403 7.42 6.10 -3.86
N VAL A 404 6.20 6.42 -3.40
CA VAL A 404 5.40 5.51 -2.58
C VAL A 404 5.00 4.25 -3.36
N TRP A 405 4.66 4.37 -4.64
CA TRP A 405 4.40 3.20 -5.49
C TRP A 405 5.65 2.33 -5.66
N LEU A 406 6.80 2.89 -6.04
CA LEU A 406 8.05 2.12 -6.18
C LEU A 406 8.47 1.50 -4.84
N PHE A 407 8.34 2.23 -3.74
CA PHE A 407 8.65 1.72 -2.42
C PHE A 407 7.75 0.54 -2.04
N GLY A 408 6.43 0.67 -2.19
CA GLY A 408 5.52 -0.46 -1.95
C GLY A 408 5.80 -1.63 -2.89
N LEU A 409 6.08 -1.37 -4.17
CA LEU A 409 6.42 -2.40 -5.15
C LEU A 409 7.64 -3.23 -4.73
N LEU A 410 8.72 -2.58 -4.27
CA LEU A 410 9.93 -3.27 -3.84
C LEU A 410 9.80 -3.87 -2.43
N LEU A 411 9.09 -3.18 -1.52
CA LEU A 411 8.82 -3.69 -0.18
C LEU A 411 7.96 -4.96 -0.23
N SER A 412 7.05 -5.06 -1.20
CA SER A 412 6.21 -6.25 -1.38
C SER A 412 6.99 -7.53 -1.72
N CYS A 413 8.27 -7.44 -2.08
CA CYS A 413 9.18 -8.58 -2.22
C CYS A 413 9.69 -9.12 -0.86
N MET A 414 9.58 -8.32 0.20
CA MET A 414 10.14 -8.59 1.52
C MET A 414 9.11 -8.54 2.66
N GLU A 415 7.90 -8.06 2.37
CA GLU A 415 6.78 -7.99 3.29
C GLU A 415 5.47 -8.36 2.60
N SER A 416 4.52 -8.83 3.40
CA SER A 416 3.21 -9.31 2.96
C SER A 416 2.11 -8.34 3.38
N PHE A 417 1.63 -7.52 2.45
CA PHE A 417 0.59 -6.53 2.74
C PHE A 417 -0.49 -6.42 1.64
N PHE A 418 -0.31 -7.07 0.48
CA PHE A 418 -1.33 -7.03 -0.56
C PHE A 418 -2.65 -7.61 -0.07
N PHE A 419 -3.72 -6.83 -0.29
CA PHE A 419 -5.08 -7.15 0.12
C PHE A 419 -5.32 -7.26 1.63
N ASP A 420 -4.34 -6.94 2.46
CA ASP A 420 -4.59 -6.73 3.89
C ASP A 420 -5.21 -5.33 4.08
N GLY A 421 -6.52 -5.30 4.29
CA GLY A 421 -7.25 -4.04 4.46
C GLY A 421 -6.90 -3.28 5.73
N GLY A 422 -6.26 -3.93 6.72
CA GLY A 422 -5.76 -3.27 7.93
C GLY A 422 -4.36 -2.70 7.78
N ASP A 423 -3.63 -3.04 6.71
CA ASP A 423 -2.22 -2.69 6.58
C ASP A 423 -2.04 -1.24 6.06
N PRO A 424 -1.29 -0.39 6.80
CA PRO A 424 -1.10 1.02 6.44
C PRO A 424 -0.28 1.21 5.14
N VAL A 425 0.65 0.31 4.86
CA VAL A 425 1.48 0.32 3.64
C VAL A 425 0.58 0.04 2.44
N TRP A 426 -0.33 -0.93 2.55
CA TRP A 426 -1.29 -1.27 1.50
C TRP A 426 -2.15 -0.07 1.08
N VAL A 427 -2.75 0.63 2.06
CA VAL A 427 -3.61 1.79 1.77
C VAL A 427 -2.81 2.90 1.09
N THR A 428 -1.62 3.20 1.62
CA THR A 428 -0.78 4.28 1.09
C THR A 428 -0.26 3.96 -0.33
N PHE A 429 0.07 2.69 -0.57
CA PHE A 429 0.42 2.17 -1.89
C PHE A 429 -0.74 2.31 -2.88
N LEU A 430 -1.96 1.92 -2.49
CA LEU A 430 -3.15 2.05 -3.32
C LEU A 430 -3.48 3.50 -3.67
N ILE A 431 -3.40 4.42 -2.70
CA ILE A 431 -3.58 5.86 -2.93
C ILE A 431 -2.64 6.35 -4.03
N SER A 432 -1.41 5.84 -4.05
CA SER A 432 -0.40 6.20 -5.06
C SER A 432 -0.70 5.60 -6.43
N VAL A 433 -1.08 4.32 -6.50
CA VAL A 433 -1.52 3.66 -7.73
C VAL A 433 -2.69 4.40 -8.37
N PHE A 434 -3.70 4.77 -7.57
CA PHE A 434 -4.86 5.50 -8.04
C PHE A 434 -4.53 6.96 -8.38
N GLY A 435 -3.70 7.63 -7.57
CA GLY A 435 -3.20 8.98 -7.83
C GLY A 435 -2.49 9.09 -9.18
N LEU A 436 -1.56 8.16 -9.47
CA LEU A 436 -0.88 8.07 -10.77
C LEU A 436 -1.88 7.89 -11.92
N ARG A 437 -2.84 6.98 -11.75
CA ARG A 437 -3.87 6.74 -12.77
C ARG A 437 -4.66 8.00 -13.10
N TYR A 438 -5.06 8.78 -12.08
CA TYR A 438 -5.81 10.01 -12.28
C TYR A 438 -4.98 11.08 -12.97
N LEU A 439 -3.73 11.29 -12.52
CA LEU A 439 -2.84 12.27 -13.13
C LEU A 439 -2.51 11.92 -14.58
N ALA A 440 -2.42 10.63 -14.92
CA ALA A 440 -2.16 10.18 -16.29
C ALA A 440 -3.36 10.34 -17.24
N ARG A 441 -4.61 10.25 -16.73
CA ARG A 441 -5.83 10.24 -17.57
C ARG A 441 -6.61 11.54 -17.55
N PHE A 442 -6.68 12.20 -16.41
CA PHE A 442 -7.48 13.40 -16.21
C PHE A 442 -6.52 14.54 -15.94
N ARG A 443 -6.22 15.31 -16.98
CA ARG A 443 -5.48 16.56 -16.86
C ARG A 443 -6.22 17.43 -15.84
N SER A 444 -5.63 17.66 -14.68
CA SER A 444 -6.04 18.79 -13.84
C SER A 444 -5.55 20.04 -14.57
N ALA A 445 -6.51 20.85 -15.03
CA ALA A 445 -6.26 22.22 -15.45
C ALA A 445 -5.62 23.01 -14.30
#